data_AF-A0A512N8C3-F1
#
_entry.id   AF-A0A512N8C3-F1
#
_cell.length_a   1.000
_cell.length_b   1.000
_cell.length_c   1.000
_cell.angle_alpha   90.00
_cell.angle_beta   90.00
_cell.angle_gamma   90.00
#
_symmetry.space_group_name_H-M   'P 1'
#
loop_
_entity.id
_entity.type
_entity.pdbx_description
1 polymer ?
#
loop_
_entity_poly.entity_id
_entity_poly.type
_entity_poly.pdbx_seq_one_letter_code
_entity_poly.pdbx_strand_id
1 'polypeptide(L)'
;MLERLLSAALTGCLLLSTGSPAFAYYSKDSYEGEVTFTSMVEIAEDAPDFLLQPSYISRQLLYLAGPLQAAPKKAAAKNDAKVDVLGKHRDSKTGKLYVRYRYTGTFVLDNGLQDVVKIRLPLNLDEVWERSNNNCFSWGDKYRMAYFWAPLNKGCALVDGVDYVTSDGMIVAKRANTANTTPAYDRLANGNGEIRIVLTFGADDDRNGKSGPDSNNKDYNAANYRDIRKFLLNQGFSVRTVPADERERECGNSKPLADWPGYVEEFARKDGARKIVVRLFWGITNIGEDSKAFFCMAKEAAERGSVFLYSGHSRVGLLDLTYMGEQIGAPIKMNLDQYQIYGFFGCSSYSYYNLSYFAAKASKADPEGTKNADIITNGITGSFGSMTDFTIKTLTPIFNWSARGTKTSWQQIMNSYSERFLTGVNGDE
;
A
#
# COMPACT_ATOMS: atom_id res chain seq x y z
N MET A 1 -17.75 -9.31 -3.87
CA MET A 1 -16.34 -9.22 -3.41
C MET A 1 -15.39 -9.85 -4.44
N LEU A 2 -15.66 -11.08 -4.90
CA LEU A 2 -14.93 -11.75 -5.99
C LEU A 2 -14.98 -10.98 -7.33
N GLU A 3 -16.16 -10.50 -7.74
CA GLU A 3 -16.32 -9.63 -8.94
C GLU A 3 -15.55 -8.29 -8.85
N ARG A 4 -15.16 -7.85 -7.65
CA ARG A 4 -14.48 -6.57 -7.42
C ARG A 4 -12.98 -6.70 -7.25
N LEU A 5 -12.50 -7.82 -6.70
CA LEU A 5 -11.10 -8.27 -6.87
C LEU A 5 -10.80 -8.46 -8.36
N LEU A 6 -11.76 -9.01 -9.11
CA LEU A 6 -11.73 -9.06 -10.56
C LEU A 6 -11.71 -7.65 -11.17
N SER A 7 -12.53 -6.70 -10.73
CA SER A 7 -12.51 -5.33 -11.27
C SER A 7 -11.18 -4.60 -11.02
N ALA A 8 -10.59 -4.68 -9.84
CA ALA A 8 -9.25 -4.11 -9.57
C ALA A 8 -8.14 -4.79 -10.38
N ALA A 9 -8.26 -6.10 -10.64
CA ALA A 9 -7.37 -6.83 -11.55
C ALA A 9 -7.62 -6.49 -13.03
N LEU A 10 -8.86 -6.18 -13.42
CA LEU A 10 -9.29 -5.83 -14.77
C LEU A 10 -8.91 -4.39 -15.13
N THR A 11 -9.01 -3.43 -14.21
CA THR A 11 -8.51 -2.06 -14.44
C THR A 11 -6.99 -2.05 -14.56
N GLY A 12 -6.28 -2.95 -13.86
CA GLY A 12 -4.85 -3.21 -14.06
C GLY A 12 -4.52 -3.87 -15.41
N CYS A 13 -5.46 -4.65 -15.99
CA CYS A 13 -5.27 -5.31 -17.30
C CYS A 13 -5.44 -4.37 -18.51
N LEU A 14 -5.98 -3.16 -18.35
CA LEU A 14 -6.20 -2.23 -19.47
C LEU A 14 -5.00 -1.33 -19.81
N LEU A 15 -3.86 -1.48 -19.12
CA LEU A 15 -2.59 -0.82 -19.42
C LEU A 15 -1.55 -1.78 -20.07
N LEU A 16 -2.03 -2.77 -20.82
CA LEU A 16 -1.17 -3.75 -21.50
C LEU A 16 -0.76 -3.28 -22.90
N SER A 17 0.39 -2.62 -23.02
CA SER A 17 1.24 -2.67 -24.25
C SER A 17 2.60 -1.97 -24.15
N THR A 18 2.97 -1.33 -23.04
CA THR A 18 4.34 -0.82 -22.82
C THR A 18 4.98 -1.52 -21.61
N GLY A 19 6.31 -1.53 -21.52
CA GLY A 19 6.99 -1.94 -20.28
C GLY A 19 6.42 -1.13 -19.11
N SER A 20 6.15 -1.78 -17.97
CA SER A 20 5.76 -1.06 -16.76
C SER A 20 6.86 -0.05 -16.44
N PRO A 21 6.55 1.24 -16.26
CA PRO A 21 7.57 2.26 -16.07
C PRO A 21 8.41 1.94 -14.84
N ALA A 22 9.73 2.02 -15.03
CA ALA A 22 10.71 1.78 -13.99
C ALA A 22 10.92 3.09 -13.22
N PHE A 23 10.22 3.24 -12.10
CA PHE A 23 10.35 4.42 -11.27
C PHE A 23 11.67 4.42 -10.52
N ALA A 24 12.22 5.60 -10.30
CA ALA A 24 13.27 5.82 -9.33
C ALA A 24 12.85 5.25 -7.96
N TYR A 25 13.76 4.54 -7.29
CA TYR A 25 13.48 3.84 -6.04
C TYR A 25 14.67 3.91 -5.09
N TYR A 26 14.37 4.11 -3.80
CA TYR A 26 15.35 3.88 -2.73
C TYR A 26 14.72 3.11 -1.57
N SER A 27 15.49 2.15 -1.05
CA SER A 27 15.29 1.54 0.25
C SER A 27 16.64 1.24 0.90
N LYS A 28 16.65 1.19 2.23
CA LYS A 28 17.86 0.83 3.00
C LYS A 28 18.16 -0.67 2.97
N ASP A 29 17.14 -1.51 2.80
CA ASP A 29 17.21 -2.97 2.98
C ASP A 29 16.66 -3.77 1.80
N SER A 30 16.24 -3.08 0.74
CA SER A 30 15.72 -3.70 -0.48
C SER A 30 16.07 -2.94 -1.75
N TYR A 31 15.83 -3.60 -2.88
CA TYR A 31 15.94 -3.06 -4.23
C TYR A 31 14.77 -3.55 -5.10
N GLU A 32 14.48 -2.87 -6.21
CA GLU A 32 13.54 -3.36 -7.23
C GLU A 32 14.25 -4.28 -8.23
N GLY A 33 13.65 -5.42 -8.56
CA GLY A 33 14.15 -6.31 -9.61
C GLY A 33 13.01 -6.91 -10.44
N GLU A 34 13.27 -7.19 -11.71
CA GLU A 34 12.34 -7.93 -12.55
C GLU A 34 12.52 -9.43 -12.28
N VAL A 35 11.41 -10.11 -11.97
CA VAL A 35 11.37 -11.54 -11.68
C VAL A 35 10.51 -12.24 -12.72
N THR A 36 11.03 -13.34 -13.26
CA THR A 36 10.28 -14.23 -14.16
C THR A 36 10.22 -15.66 -13.63
N PHE A 37 9.06 -16.30 -13.75
CA PHE A 37 8.87 -17.71 -13.41
C PHE A 37 7.80 -18.35 -14.28
N THR A 38 7.81 -19.67 -14.35
CA THR A 38 6.70 -20.46 -14.89
C THR A 38 5.94 -21.13 -13.76
N SER A 39 4.62 -21.12 -13.82
CA SER A 39 3.75 -21.81 -12.88
C SER A 39 2.56 -22.42 -13.61
N MET A 40 1.69 -23.08 -12.85
CA MET A 40 0.46 -23.66 -13.34
C MET A 40 -0.64 -23.60 -12.29
N VAL A 41 -1.89 -23.52 -12.74
CA VAL A 41 -3.08 -23.55 -11.89
C VAL A 41 -4.09 -24.51 -12.49
N GLU A 42 -4.74 -25.29 -11.62
CA GLU A 42 -5.80 -26.22 -11.99
C GLU A 42 -7.02 -25.45 -12.51
N ILE A 43 -7.63 -25.96 -13.57
CA ILE A 43 -8.79 -25.36 -14.24
C ILE A 43 -9.88 -26.41 -14.45
N ALA A 44 -11.13 -25.96 -14.54
CA ALA A 44 -12.22 -26.83 -14.97
C ALA A 44 -12.01 -27.30 -16.43
N GLU A 45 -12.54 -28.49 -16.75
CA GLU A 45 -12.44 -29.12 -18.08
C GLU A 45 -12.98 -28.23 -19.20
N ASP A 46 -14.08 -27.52 -18.91
CA ASP A 46 -14.80 -26.64 -19.82
C ASP A 46 -14.38 -25.17 -19.69
N ALA A 47 -13.31 -24.87 -18.95
CA ALA A 47 -12.85 -23.51 -18.74
C ALA A 47 -12.46 -22.84 -20.09
N PRO A 48 -13.18 -21.77 -20.50
CA PRO A 48 -12.89 -21.08 -21.74
C PRO A 48 -11.62 -20.24 -21.63
N ASP A 49 -10.90 -20.09 -22.74
CA ASP A 49 -9.56 -19.50 -22.75
C ASP A 49 -9.55 -18.04 -22.25
N PHE A 50 -10.61 -17.28 -22.53
CA PHE A 50 -10.74 -15.90 -22.08
C PHE A 50 -10.87 -15.75 -20.55
N LEU A 51 -11.18 -16.82 -19.81
CA LEU A 51 -11.23 -16.82 -18.35
C LEU A 51 -9.90 -17.22 -17.68
N LEU A 52 -8.95 -17.79 -18.41
CA LEU A 52 -7.73 -18.36 -17.83
C LEU A 52 -6.92 -17.31 -17.08
N GLN A 53 -6.63 -16.17 -17.74
CA GLN A 53 -5.89 -15.09 -17.11
C GLN A 53 -6.72 -14.33 -16.06
N PRO A 54 -7.88 -13.71 -16.39
CA PRO A 54 -8.57 -12.84 -15.45
C PRO A 54 -9.14 -13.58 -14.23
N SER A 55 -9.49 -14.87 -14.35
CA SER A 55 -10.04 -15.65 -13.25
C SER A 55 -8.99 -16.51 -12.56
N TYR A 56 -8.43 -17.51 -13.25
CA TYR A 56 -7.60 -18.54 -12.60
C TYR A 56 -6.22 -18.01 -12.23
N ILE A 57 -5.48 -17.45 -13.20
CA ILE A 57 -4.10 -17.00 -12.97
C ILE A 57 -4.10 -15.79 -12.03
N SER A 58 -4.93 -14.77 -12.27
CA SER A 58 -4.99 -13.58 -11.40
C SER A 58 -5.37 -13.93 -9.96
N ARG A 59 -6.34 -14.85 -9.73
CA ARG A 59 -6.66 -15.31 -8.37
C ARG A 59 -5.50 -16.07 -7.73
N GLN A 60 -4.77 -16.90 -8.49
CA GLN A 60 -3.60 -17.61 -7.97
C GLN A 60 -2.49 -16.62 -7.57
N LEU A 61 -2.23 -15.60 -8.39
CA LEU A 61 -1.17 -14.62 -8.13
C LEU A 61 -1.41 -13.78 -6.86
N LEU A 62 -2.65 -13.69 -6.35
CA LEU A 62 -2.92 -13.09 -5.04
C LEU A 62 -2.18 -13.82 -3.90
N TYR A 63 -1.88 -15.11 -4.08
CA TYR A 63 -1.13 -15.91 -3.11
C TYR A 63 0.36 -15.64 -3.12
N LEU A 64 0.90 -14.77 -3.98
CA LEU A 64 2.31 -14.37 -3.90
C LEU A 64 2.63 -13.67 -2.56
N ALA A 65 1.70 -12.88 -2.03
CA ALA A 65 1.93 -12.05 -0.85
C ALA A 65 2.38 -12.86 0.38
N GLY A 66 1.65 -13.93 0.73
CA GLY A 66 1.92 -14.73 1.93
C GLY A 66 3.29 -15.39 1.95
N PRO A 67 3.63 -16.28 0.99
CA PRO A 67 4.89 -17.00 0.96
C PRO A 67 6.10 -16.09 0.79
N LEU A 68 5.99 -15.00 0.01
CA LEU A 68 7.10 -14.04 -0.15
C LEU A 68 7.38 -13.27 1.14
N GLN A 69 6.35 -12.95 1.93
CA GLN A 69 6.50 -12.32 3.24
C GLN A 69 7.00 -13.30 4.32
N ALA A 70 6.52 -14.54 4.30
CA ALA A 70 6.88 -15.57 5.28
C ALA A 70 8.27 -16.17 5.05
N ALA A 71 8.87 -15.94 3.87
CA ALA A 71 10.20 -16.42 3.55
C ALA A 71 11.28 -15.78 4.47
N PRO A 72 12.39 -16.51 4.76
CA PRO A 72 13.52 -15.95 5.52
C PRO A 72 14.11 -14.70 4.88
N LYS A 73 14.12 -14.67 3.54
CA LYS A 73 14.46 -13.52 2.72
C LYS A 73 13.20 -13.06 2.01
N LYS A 74 12.77 -11.85 2.34
CA LYS A 74 11.45 -11.36 2.01
C LYS A 74 11.43 -10.69 0.65
N ALA A 75 10.26 -10.71 0.03
CA ALA A 75 10.00 -9.99 -1.20
C ALA A 75 8.54 -9.58 -1.25
N ALA A 76 8.19 -8.69 -2.19
CA ALA A 76 6.81 -8.43 -2.56
C ALA A 76 6.70 -8.10 -4.03
N ALA A 77 5.70 -8.69 -4.70
CA ALA A 77 5.42 -8.43 -6.10
C ALA A 77 4.66 -7.12 -6.26
N LYS A 78 5.06 -6.30 -7.23
CA LYS A 78 4.30 -5.15 -7.71
C LYS A 78 3.13 -5.66 -8.57
N ASN A 79 2.01 -4.94 -8.59
CA ASN A 79 0.87 -5.30 -9.42
C ASN A 79 1.04 -4.82 -10.87
N ASP A 80 2.17 -5.18 -11.49
CA ASP A 80 2.56 -4.81 -12.85
C ASP A 80 2.86 -6.04 -13.73
N ALA A 81 2.31 -7.19 -13.32
CA ALA A 81 2.56 -8.49 -13.89
C ALA A 81 2.15 -8.57 -15.36
N LYS A 82 3.06 -9.12 -16.18
CA LYS A 82 2.78 -9.64 -17.51
C LYS A 82 2.68 -11.15 -17.43
N VAL A 83 1.62 -11.69 -18.02
CA VAL A 83 1.32 -13.12 -18.01
C VAL A 83 1.20 -13.62 -19.43
N ASP A 84 2.07 -14.57 -19.80
CA ASP A 84 1.97 -15.31 -21.07
C ASP A 84 1.35 -16.68 -20.79
N VAL A 85 0.18 -16.97 -21.36
CA VAL A 85 -0.41 -18.31 -21.29
C VAL A 85 0.35 -19.24 -22.22
N LEU A 86 0.98 -20.27 -21.65
CA LEU A 86 1.81 -21.24 -22.39
C LEU A 86 1.00 -22.43 -22.92
N GLY A 87 -0.24 -22.60 -22.45
CA GLY A 87 -1.17 -23.64 -22.89
C GLY A 87 -1.72 -24.48 -21.75
N LYS A 88 -2.62 -25.41 -22.11
CA LYS A 88 -3.23 -26.36 -21.16
C LYS A 88 -2.36 -27.62 -21.06
N HIS A 89 -2.28 -28.19 -19.87
CA HIS A 89 -1.53 -29.41 -19.57
C HIS A 89 -2.39 -30.34 -18.72
N ARG A 90 -2.58 -31.59 -19.17
CA ARG A 90 -3.23 -32.62 -18.38
C ARG A 90 -2.18 -33.44 -17.65
N ASP A 91 -2.26 -33.49 -16.33
CA ASP A 91 -1.38 -34.35 -15.55
C ASP A 91 -1.76 -35.81 -15.77
N SER A 92 -0.78 -36.61 -16.20
CA SER A 92 -0.99 -38.02 -16.57
C SER A 92 -1.38 -38.94 -15.42
N LYS A 93 -1.10 -38.55 -14.17
CA LYS A 93 -1.33 -39.39 -12.98
C LYS A 93 -2.68 -39.12 -12.34
N THR A 94 -3.04 -37.85 -12.22
CA THR A 94 -4.25 -37.39 -11.55
C THR A 94 -5.40 -37.13 -12.52
N GLY A 95 -5.09 -36.99 -13.82
CA GLY A 95 -6.06 -36.59 -14.84
C GLY A 95 -6.43 -35.11 -14.78
N LYS A 96 -5.95 -34.36 -13.78
CA LYS A 96 -6.29 -32.94 -13.57
C LYS A 96 -5.77 -32.07 -14.73
N LEU A 97 -6.56 -31.07 -15.09
CA LEU A 97 -6.24 -30.11 -16.15
C LEU A 97 -5.67 -28.83 -15.54
N TYR A 98 -4.54 -28.38 -16.07
CA TYR A 98 -3.84 -27.18 -15.64
C TYR A 98 -3.70 -26.20 -16.80
N VAL A 99 -3.72 -24.91 -16.53
CA VAL A 99 -3.14 -23.90 -17.43
C VAL A 99 -1.72 -23.58 -16.95
N ARG A 100 -0.75 -23.67 -17.87
CA ARG A 100 0.63 -23.24 -17.64
C ARG A 100 0.81 -21.81 -18.11
N TYR A 101 1.55 -21.01 -17.36
CA TYR A 101 1.81 -19.62 -17.72
C TYR A 101 3.21 -19.18 -17.30
N ARG A 102 3.73 -18.18 -17.99
CA ARG A 102 4.92 -17.42 -17.59
C ARG A 102 4.48 -16.11 -16.97
N TYR A 103 5.03 -15.80 -15.80
CA TYR A 103 4.90 -14.51 -15.14
C TYR A 103 6.20 -13.71 -15.37
N THR A 104 6.08 -12.41 -15.62
CA THR A 104 7.18 -11.44 -15.52
C THR A 104 6.65 -10.18 -14.85
N GLY A 105 7.34 -9.67 -13.83
CA GLY A 105 6.91 -8.46 -13.11
C GLY A 105 7.97 -7.92 -12.17
N THR A 106 7.74 -6.71 -11.65
CA THR A 106 8.66 -6.05 -10.72
C THR A 106 8.43 -6.55 -9.31
N PHE A 107 9.49 -6.88 -8.59
CA PHE A 107 9.48 -7.25 -7.18
C PHE A 107 10.33 -6.25 -6.40
N VAL A 108 9.91 -5.91 -5.19
CA VAL A 108 10.83 -5.42 -4.16
C VAL A 108 11.44 -6.62 -3.45
N LEU A 109 12.77 -6.65 -3.36
CA LEU A 109 13.57 -7.81 -2.95
C LEU A 109 14.46 -7.42 -1.78
N ASP A 110 14.49 -8.22 -0.71
CA ASP A 110 15.51 -8.10 0.35
C ASP A 110 16.92 -8.10 -0.29
N ASN A 111 17.82 -7.24 0.19
CA ASN A 111 19.18 -7.14 -0.34
C ASN A 111 19.98 -8.46 -0.32
N GLY A 112 19.56 -9.45 0.46
CA GLY A 112 20.14 -10.80 0.45
C GLY A 112 19.67 -11.70 -0.69
N LEU A 113 18.62 -11.33 -1.45
CA LEU A 113 18.19 -12.06 -2.64
C LEU A 113 19.01 -11.58 -3.84
N GLN A 114 19.70 -12.49 -4.52
CA GLN A 114 20.60 -12.13 -5.62
C GLN A 114 20.22 -12.74 -6.95
N ASP A 115 19.83 -14.01 -7.01
CA ASP A 115 19.62 -14.69 -8.30
C ASP A 115 18.21 -15.30 -8.43
N VAL A 116 17.70 -15.90 -7.35
CA VAL A 116 16.45 -16.66 -7.36
C VAL A 116 15.57 -16.31 -6.16
N VAL A 117 14.28 -16.14 -6.43
CA VAL A 117 13.20 -16.06 -5.44
C VAL A 117 12.38 -17.35 -5.54
N LYS A 118 12.16 -18.03 -4.42
CA LYS A 118 11.30 -19.23 -4.40
C LYS A 118 9.83 -18.83 -4.40
N ILE A 119 9.16 -19.05 -5.52
CA ILE A 119 7.75 -18.75 -5.73
C ILE A 119 6.92 -19.96 -5.32
N ARG A 120 5.91 -19.76 -4.48
CA ARG A 120 5.01 -20.83 -4.04
C ARG A 120 3.58 -20.42 -4.31
N LEU A 121 2.86 -21.25 -5.05
CA LEU A 121 1.50 -20.93 -5.48
C LEU A 121 0.61 -22.17 -5.37
N PRO A 122 -0.64 -22.02 -4.89
CA PRO A 122 -1.56 -23.15 -4.76
C PRO A 122 -1.93 -23.70 -6.13
N LEU A 123 -1.93 -25.02 -6.30
CA LEU A 123 -2.28 -25.66 -7.56
C LEU A 123 -3.80 -25.59 -7.81
N ASN A 124 -4.60 -25.84 -6.78
CA ASN A 124 -6.07 -25.78 -6.84
C ASN A 124 -6.59 -24.69 -5.88
N LEU A 125 -7.25 -23.68 -6.43
CA LEU A 125 -7.71 -22.51 -5.66
C LEU A 125 -8.92 -22.78 -4.77
N ASP A 126 -9.68 -23.83 -5.08
CA ASP A 126 -10.90 -24.17 -4.36
C ASP A 126 -10.61 -25.23 -3.26
N GLU A 127 -9.70 -26.17 -3.52
CA GLU A 127 -9.30 -27.21 -2.57
C GLU A 127 -8.24 -26.77 -1.56
N VAL A 128 -7.33 -25.85 -1.92
CA VAL A 128 -6.23 -25.42 -1.02
C VAL A 128 -6.76 -24.94 0.33
N TRP A 129 -7.96 -24.37 0.32
CA TRP A 129 -8.65 -23.90 1.51
C TRP A 129 -9.01 -25.01 2.49
N GLU A 130 -9.66 -26.05 1.99
CA GLU A 130 -10.12 -27.16 2.85
C GLU A 130 -8.95 -28.02 3.33
N ARG A 131 -7.85 -28.04 2.57
CA ARG A 131 -6.63 -28.73 2.96
C ARG A 131 -5.72 -27.92 3.88
N SER A 132 -5.94 -26.62 3.97
CA SER A 132 -5.19 -25.75 4.89
C SER A 132 -5.71 -25.88 6.32
N ASN A 133 -4.78 -25.97 7.28
CA ASN A 133 -5.07 -25.83 8.70
C ASN A 133 -4.54 -24.48 9.24
N ASN A 134 -4.80 -24.17 10.51
CA ASN A 134 -4.36 -22.91 11.11
C ASN A 134 -2.84 -22.69 11.08
N ASN A 135 -2.04 -23.76 11.00
CA ASN A 135 -0.59 -23.64 10.89
C ASN A 135 -0.15 -23.19 9.50
N CYS A 136 -0.99 -23.28 8.46
CA CYS A 136 -0.67 -22.85 7.10
C CYS A 136 -0.72 -21.32 6.91
N PHE A 137 -0.83 -20.55 7.98
CA PHE A 137 -0.92 -19.08 7.92
C PHE A 137 0.04 -18.44 8.92
N SER A 138 0.65 -17.32 8.54
CA SER A 138 1.57 -16.59 9.41
C SER A 138 0.84 -15.77 10.48
N TRP A 139 -0.41 -15.36 10.24
CA TRP A 139 -1.24 -14.62 11.19
C TRP A 139 -2.73 -14.65 10.83
N GLY A 140 -3.60 -14.65 11.86
CA GLY A 140 -5.04 -14.48 11.73
C GLY A 140 -5.85 -15.75 11.45
N ASP A 141 -7.17 -15.58 11.45
CA ASP A 141 -8.13 -16.63 11.11
C ASP A 141 -8.18 -16.91 9.61
N LYS A 142 -8.71 -18.11 9.31
CA LYS A 142 -9.01 -18.70 8.00
C LYS A 142 -9.33 -17.60 6.93
N TYR A 143 -10.14 -16.56 7.19
CA TYR A 143 -10.62 -15.55 6.21
C TYR A 143 -9.63 -14.55 5.59
N ARG A 144 -8.32 -14.53 5.91
CA ARG A 144 -7.31 -13.62 5.31
C ARG A 144 -6.27 -14.35 4.43
N MET A 145 -6.66 -15.50 3.88
CA MET A 145 -5.79 -16.53 3.31
C MET A 145 -4.61 -16.06 2.48
N ALA A 146 -4.83 -15.54 1.27
CA ALA A 146 -3.78 -15.40 0.28
C ALA A 146 -2.63 -14.50 0.76
N TYR A 147 -2.98 -13.53 1.60
CA TYR A 147 -2.05 -12.56 2.15
C TYR A 147 -1.13 -13.12 3.25
N PHE A 148 -1.61 -14.09 4.04
CA PHE A 148 -0.84 -14.72 5.13
C PHE A 148 -0.53 -16.19 4.89
N TRP A 149 -0.88 -16.73 3.73
CA TRP A 149 -0.69 -18.13 3.39
C TRP A 149 0.80 -18.48 3.38
N ALA A 150 1.17 -19.43 4.22
CA ALA A 150 2.54 -19.81 4.50
C ALA A 150 2.64 -21.35 4.51
N PRO A 151 2.70 -21.99 3.33
CA PRO A 151 2.64 -23.45 3.22
C PRO A 151 3.83 -24.18 3.85
N LEU A 152 4.92 -23.47 4.17
CA LEU A 152 6.10 -24.01 4.84
C LEU A 152 6.11 -23.85 6.35
N ASN A 153 5.07 -23.24 6.93
CA ASN A 153 4.99 -23.13 8.38
C ASN A 153 4.91 -24.52 9.01
N LYS A 154 5.61 -24.67 10.15
CA LYS A 154 5.65 -25.94 10.88
C LYS A 154 4.24 -26.38 11.27
N GLY A 155 3.89 -27.61 10.89
CA GLY A 155 2.57 -28.20 11.17
C GLY A 155 1.49 -27.87 10.14
N CYS A 156 1.82 -27.14 9.07
CA CYS A 156 0.95 -27.04 7.90
C CYS A 156 0.85 -28.39 7.20
N ALA A 157 -0.36 -28.78 6.78
CA ALA A 157 -0.63 -30.08 6.15
C ALA A 157 -0.42 -30.10 4.62
N LEU A 158 -0.15 -28.94 4.01
CA LEU A 158 -0.01 -28.82 2.56
C LEU A 158 1.31 -29.40 2.06
N VAL A 159 1.26 -30.07 0.91
CA VAL A 159 2.40 -30.79 0.32
C VAL A 159 2.77 -30.19 -1.04
N ASP A 160 4.07 -29.93 -1.26
CA ASP A 160 4.60 -29.45 -2.54
C ASP A 160 4.40 -30.51 -3.65
N GLY A 161 4.03 -30.06 -4.83
CA GLY A 161 3.65 -30.89 -5.98
C GLY A 161 2.26 -31.52 -5.89
N VAL A 162 1.54 -31.31 -4.78
CA VAL A 162 0.17 -31.82 -4.58
C VAL A 162 -0.81 -30.68 -4.33
N ASP A 163 -0.54 -29.85 -3.33
CA ASP A 163 -1.37 -28.72 -2.92
C ASP A 163 -0.93 -27.40 -3.54
N TYR A 164 0.39 -27.26 -3.70
CA TYR A 164 1.03 -26.09 -4.25
C TYR A 164 2.24 -26.51 -5.08
N VAL A 165 2.76 -25.58 -5.87
CA VAL A 165 4.00 -25.76 -6.61
C VAL A 165 5.04 -24.75 -6.13
N THR A 166 6.27 -25.22 -5.92
CA THR A 166 7.44 -24.35 -5.81
C THR A 166 8.12 -24.17 -7.16
N SER A 167 8.22 -22.92 -7.62
CA SER A 167 8.94 -22.53 -8.82
C SER A 167 10.13 -21.62 -8.50
N ASP A 168 11.16 -21.68 -9.32
CA ASP A 168 12.28 -20.74 -9.26
C ASP A 168 11.93 -19.48 -10.06
N GLY A 169 11.81 -18.36 -9.35
CA GLY A 169 11.70 -17.03 -9.92
C GLY A 169 13.08 -16.44 -10.16
N MET A 170 13.49 -16.39 -11.42
CA MET A 170 14.77 -15.82 -11.83
C MET A 170 14.71 -14.30 -11.76
N ILE A 171 15.67 -13.69 -11.08
CA ILE A 171 15.87 -12.24 -11.09
C ILE A 171 16.63 -11.90 -12.38
N VAL A 172 15.90 -11.42 -13.38
CA VAL A 172 16.45 -11.18 -14.74
C VAL A 172 17.02 -9.79 -14.91
N ALA A 173 16.59 -8.83 -14.08
CA ALA A 173 17.17 -7.49 -14.03
C ALA A 173 17.13 -6.95 -12.59
N LYS A 174 18.22 -6.32 -12.15
CA LYS A 174 18.27 -5.58 -10.88
C LYS A 174 18.27 -4.09 -11.18
N ARG A 175 17.47 -3.33 -10.46
CA ARG A 175 17.49 -1.87 -10.50
C ARG A 175 18.34 -1.36 -9.35
N ALA A 176 19.29 -0.49 -9.67
CA ALA A 176 20.06 0.19 -8.65
C ALA A 176 19.17 1.16 -7.90
N ASN A 177 19.32 1.23 -6.58
CA ASN A 177 18.69 2.29 -5.80
C ASN A 177 19.28 3.65 -6.21
N THR A 178 18.47 4.68 -6.15
CA THR A 178 18.91 6.07 -6.33
C THR A 178 19.94 6.46 -5.27
N ALA A 179 20.72 7.50 -5.56
CA ALA A 179 21.72 8.03 -4.65
C ALA A 179 21.60 9.56 -4.55
N ASN A 180 21.58 10.07 -3.33
CA ASN A 180 21.64 11.50 -2.99
C ASN A 180 20.50 12.35 -3.58
N THR A 181 19.30 11.81 -3.58
CA THR A 181 18.08 12.49 -4.00
C THR A 181 17.37 13.10 -2.80
N THR A 182 16.54 14.13 -3.02
CA THR A 182 15.87 14.85 -1.94
C THR A 182 14.41 15.09 -2.30
N PRO A 183 13.49 15.07 -1.31
CA PRO A 183 12.15 15.58 -1.55
C PRO A 183 12.22 16.97 -2.21
N ALA A 184 11.31 17.26 -3.14
CA ALA A 184 11.21 18.58 -3.75
C ALA A 184 10.60 19.61 -2.77
N TYR A 185 11.31 19.88 -1.67
CA TYR A 185 10.85 20.65 -0.53
C TYR A 185 10.25 22.00 -0.91
N ASP A 186 10.91 22.73 -1.82
CA ASP A 186 10.47 24.06 -2.27
C ASP A 186 9.12 24.02 -3.01
N ARG A 187 8.67 22.84 -3.43
CA ARG A 187 7.39 22.59 -4.12
C ARG A 187 6.32 21.96 -3.22
N LEU A 188 6.63 21.69 -1.94
CA LEU A 188 5.64 21.19 -0.96
C LEU A 188 4.61 22.25 -0.60
N ALA A 189 5.04 23.51 -0.50
CA ALA A 189 4.14 24.60 -0.17
C ALA A 189 3.31 24.99 -1.40
N ASN A 190 2.02 25.22 -1.21
CA ASN A 190 1.17 25.77 -2.26
C ASN A 190 1.50 27.25 -2.55
N GLY A 191 0.80 27.86 -3.52
CA GLY A 191 1.03 29.25 -3.92
C GLY A 191 0.89 30.30 -2.80
N ASN A 192 0.25 29.95 -1.68
CA ASN A 192 0.09 30.82 -0.50
C ASN A 192 1.11 30.51 0.61
N GLY A 193 2.08 29.63 0.36
CA GLY A 193 3.07 29.20 1.35
C GLY A 193 2.57 28.18 2.36
N GLU A 194 1.38 27.57 2.15
CA GLU A 194 0.86 26.53 3.06
C GLU A 194 1.38 25.14 2.68
N ILE A 195 1.93 24.44 3.67
CA ILE A 195 2.26 23.02 3.62
C ILE A 195 1.17 22.29 4.41
N ARG A 196 0.32 21.53 3.71
CA ARG A 196 -0.81 20.82 4.32
C ARG A 196 -0.50 19.35 4.46
N ILE A 197 -0.61 18.82 5.66
CA ILE A 197 -0.25 17.44 6.01
C ILE A 197 -1.49 16.76 6.56
N VAL A 198 -1.86 15.62 6.01
CA VAL A 198 -2.98 14.82 6.48
C VAL A 198 -2.45 13.50 7.01
N LEU A 199 -2.70 13.24 8.29
CA LEU A 199 -2.27 12.05 9.00
C LEU A 199 -3.53 11.30 9.45
N THR A 200 -3.66 10.04 9.04
CA THR A 200 -4.84 9.23 9.37
C THR A 200 -4.45 7.99 10.15
N PHE A 201 -5.07 7.81 11.32
CA PHE A 201 -4.90 6.67 12.21
C PHE A 201 -6.21 5.90 12.28
N GLY A 202 -6.26 4.80 11.54
CA GLY A 202 -7.36 3.85 11.58
C GLY A 202 -7.30 2.95 12.80
N ALA A 203 -8.43 2.69 13.45
CA ALA A 203 -8.48 1.74 14.55
C ALA A 203 -8.03 0.33 14.09
N ASP A 204 -7.26 -0.36 14.93
CA ASP A 204 -6.92 -1.76 14.71
C ASP A 204 -8.18 -2.64 14.88
N ASP A 205 -8.99 -2.34 15.88
CA ASP A 205 -10.35 -2.87 16.05
C ASP A 205 -11.38 -1.76 15.80
N ASP A 206 -12.20 -1.91 14.76
CA ASP A 206 -13.21 -0.92 14.38
C ASP A 206 -14.15 -0.53 15.53
N ARG A 207 -14.38 -1.42 16.50
CA ARG A 207 -15.20 -1.12 17.69
C ARG A 207 -14.59 0.01 18.52
N ASN A 208 -13.26 0.04 18.62
CA ASN A 208 -12.54 1.11 19.33
C ASN A 208 -12.53 2.41 18.54
N GLY A 209 -12.65 2.34 17.21
CA GLY A 209 -12.78 3.50 16.32
C GLY A 209 -14.04 4.33 16.55
N LYS A 210 -15.05 3.79 17.28
CA LYS A 210 -16.28 4.48 17.70
C LYS A 210 -16.15 5.23 19.03
N SER A 211 -14.93 5.48 19.48
CA SER A 211 -14.62 6.23 20.69
C SER A 211 -13.42 7.15 20.47
N GLY A 212 -13.24 8.16 21.34
CA GLY A 212 -12.11 9.08 21.26
C GLY A 212 -10.76 8.39 21.46
N PRO A 213 -9.65 8.97 20.98
CA PRO A 213 -8.30 8.39 21.12
C PRO A 213 -7.68 8.66 22.51
N ASP A 214 -8.48 8.83 23.56
CA ASP A 214 -7.99 9.13 24.91
C ASP A 214 -7.30 7.93 25.59
N SER A 215 -6.74 8.13 26.79
CA SER A 215 -5.99 7.10 27.51
C SER A 215 -6.79 5.84 27.89
N ASN A 216 -8.12 5.89 27.86
CA ASN A 216 -8.98 4.75 28.09
C ASN A 216 -9.11 3.88 26.83
N ASN A 217 -8.89 4.46 25.65
CA ASN A 217 -8.82 3.72 24.39
C ASN A 217 -7.47 3.01 24.26
N LYS A 218 -7.52 1.67 24.38
CA LYS A 218 -6.35 0.77 24.36
C LYS A 218 -5.97 0.28 22.97
N ASP A 219 -6.64 0.77 21.93
CA ASP A 219 -6.24 0.48 20.55
C ASP A 219 -4.81 0.97 20.28
N TYR A 220 -4.03 0.16 19.56
CA TYR A 220 -2.64 0.50 19.24
C TYR A 220 -2.53 1.83 18.50
N ASN A 221 -3.43 2.11 17.55
CA ASN A 221 -3.38 3.34 16.78
C ASN A 221 -3.94 4.55 17.55
N ALA A 222 -4.75 4.34 18.59
CA ALA A 222 -5.09 5.42 19.53
C ALA A 222 -3.86 5.88 20.31
N ALA A 223 -2.97 4.96 20.69
CA ALA A 223 -1.68 5.32 21.30
C ALA A 223 -0.79 6.12 20.35
N ASN A 224 -0.65 5.66 19.10
CA ASN A 224 0.10 6.38 18.07
C ASN A 224 -0.45 7.79 17.83
N TYR A 225 -1.78 7.94 17.77
CA TYR A 225 -2.42 9.25 17.66
C TYR A 225 -1.97 10.20 18.80
N ARG A 226 -2.00 9.73 20.05
CA ARG A 226 -1.60 10.52 21.21
C ARG A 226 -0.11 10.90 21.18
N ASP A 227 0.75 9.99 20.77
CA ASP A 227 2.19 10.25 20.66
C ASP A 227 2.49 11.27 19.58
N ILE A 228 1.83 11.18 18.43
CA ILE A 228 1.96 12.17 17.35
C ILE A 228 1.38 13.53 17.76
N ARG A 229 0.23 13.56 18.43
CA ARG A 229 -0.30 14.78 19.03
C ARG A 229 0.71 15.45 19.97
N LYS A 230 1.33 14.67 20.87
CA LYS A 230 2.36 15.17 21.78
C LYS A 230 3.58 15.68 21.02
N PHE A 231 4.03 14.97 19.99
CA PHE A 231 5.11 15.41 19.13
C PHE A 231 4.79 16.76 18.46
N LEU A 232 3.61 16.92 17.86
CA LEU A 232 3.21 18.18 17.21
C LEU A 232 3.17 19.36 18.20
N LEU A 233 2.62 19.16 19.40
CA LEU A 233 2.63 20.19 20.44
C LEU A 233 4.06 20.58 20.86
N ASN A 234 4.94 19.59 21.04
CA ASN A 234 6.35 19.84 21.35
C ASN A 234 7.11 20.53 20.21
N GLN A 235 6.61 20.45 18.98
CA GLN A 235 7.11 21.18 17.81
C GLN A 235 6.55 22.61 17.71
N GLY A 236 5.80 23.09 18.72
CA GLY A 236 5.30 24.45 18.80
C GLY A 236 4.02 24.71 17.99
N PHE A 237 3.27 23.67 17.64
CA PHE A 237 1.99 23.83 16.96
C PHE A 237 0.88 24.22 17.96
N SER A 238 0.00 25.14 17.54
CA SER A 238 -1.30 25.35 18.19
C SER A 238 -2.31 24.35 17.65
N VAL A 239 -3.22 23.85 18.49
CA VAL A 239 -4.21 22.84 18.12
C VAL A 239 -5.65 23.34 18.29
N ARG A 240 -6.54 22.90 17.40
CA ARG A 240 -7.99 22.99 17.55
C ARG A 240 -8.66 21.68 17.16
N THR A 241 -9.82 21.38 17.73
CA THR A 241 -10.70 20.33 17.22
C THR A 241 -11.40 20.81 15.94
N VAL A 242 -11.57 19.93 14.96
CA VAL A 242 -12.34 20.21 13.73
C VAL A 242 -13.73 19.56 13.85
N PRO A 243 -14.81 20.36 13.95
CA PRO A 243 -16.19 19.86 14.00
C PRO A 243 -16.57 19.00 12.78
N ALA A 244 -17.54 18.10 12.94
CA ALA A 244 -17.98 17.20 11.87
C ALA A 244 -18.61 17.94 10.68
N ASP A 245 -19.43 18.96 10.94
CA ASP A 245 -20.07 19.80 9.93
C ASP A 245 -19.05 20.61 9.11
N GLU A 246 -17.96 21.07 9.73
CA GLU A 246 -16.83 21.67 9.01
C GLU A 246 -16.18 20.67 8.06
N ARG A 247 -15.96 19.43 8.51
CA ARG A 247 -15.36 18.37 7.67
C ARG A 247 -16.24 17.98 6.50
N GLU A 248 -17.55 17.83 6.71
CA GLU A 248 -18.51 17.56 5.63
C GLU A 248 -18.48 18.65 4.57
N ARG A 249 -18.58 19.92 5.02
CA ARG A 249 -18.53 21.07 4.12
C ARG A 249 -17.23 21.12 3.32
N GLU A 250 -16.08 20.88 3.96
CA GLU A 250 -14.78 20.90 3.30
C GLU A 250 -14.53 19.70 2.37
N CYS A 251 -15.16 18.56 2.65
CA CYS A 251 -15.08 17.37 1.83
C CYS A 251 -15.90 17.50 0.55
N GLY A 252 -17.04 18.22 0.60
CA GLY A 252 -17.96 18.32 -0.52
C GLY A 252 -18.60 16.98 -0.90
N ASN A 253 -18.73 16.07 0.07
CA ASN A 253 -19.42 14.79 -0.09
C ASN A 253 -20.92 15.01 -0.31
N SER A 254 -21.54 14.15 -1.12
CA SER A 254 -23.00 14.14 -1.34
C SER A 254 -23.72 13.12 -0.46
N LYS A 255 -22.97 12.33 0.32
CA LYS A 255 -23.48 11.29 1.22
C LYS A 255 -23.16 11.66 2.67
N PRO A 256 -24.10 11.50 3.62
CA PRO A 256 -23.85 11.83 5.01
C PRO A 256 -22.71 10.99 5.58
N LEU A 257 -21.97 11.57 6.55
CA LEU A 257 -21.01 10.80 7.33
C LEU A 257 -21.73 9.79 8.23
N ALA A 258 -20.97 8.82 8.74
CA ALA A 258 -21.47 7.90 9.75
C ALA A 258 -21.76 8.63 11.07
N ASP A 259 -22.62 8.03 11.90
CA ASP A 259 -22.98 8.54 13.23
C ASP A 259 -21.76 8.87 14.10
N TRP A 260 -20.67 8.10 13.91
CA TRP A 260 -19.37 8.41 14.45
C TRP A 260 -18.37 8.73 13.33
N PRO A 261 -18.22 10.01 12.95
CA PRO A 261 -17.32 10.41 11.86
C PRO A 261 -15.84 10.41 12.27
N GLY A 262 -15.48 9.84 13.42
CA GLY A 262 -14.13 9.91 13.97
C GLY A 262 -13.79 11.29 14.55
N TYR A 263 -12.58 11.36 15.11
CA TYR A 263 -12.02 12.52 15.79
C TYR A 263 -10.95 13.18 14.92
N VAL A 264 -11.01 14.52 14.79
CA VAL A 264 -10.06 15.28 13.98
C VAL A 264 -9.57 16.51 14.76
N GLU A 265 -8.25 16.65 14.82
CA GLU A 265 -7.57 17.85 15.28
C GLU A 265 -6.82 18.50 14.12
N GLU A 266 -6.74 19.84 14.13
CA GLU A 266 -5.93 20.62 13.22
C GLU A 266 -4.85 21.34 14.02
N PHE A 267 -3.60 21.10 13.63
CA PHE A 267 -2.42 21.74 14.19
C PHE A 267 -1.90 22.77 13.20
N ALA A 268 -1.63 23.98 13.67
CA ALA A 268 -1.05 25.04 12.85
C ALA A 268 0.22 25.60 13.47
N ARG A 269 1.22 25.87 12.63
CA ARG A 269 2.45 26.59 12.98
C ARG A 269 2.87 27.48 11.82
N LYS A 270 3.48 28.62 12.12
CA LYS A 270 4.02 29.55 11.11
C LYS A 270 5.54 29.60 11.24
N ASP A 271 6.23 29.34 10.13
CA ASP A 271 7.69 29.36 10.01
C ASP A 271 8.06 30.44 8.97
N GLY A 272 8.20 31.69 9.42
CA GLY A 272 8.44 32.82 8.53
C GLY A 272 7.31 33.02 7.52
N ALA A 273 7.61 32.87 6.22
CA ALA A 273 6.64 32.97 5.13
C ALA A 273 5.80 31.69 4.94
N ARG A 274 6.20 30.57 5.54
CA ARG A 274 5.52 29.28 5.40
C ARG A 274 4.55 29.05 6.54
N LYS A 275 3.42 28.41 6.23
CA LYS A 275 2.45 27.94 7.22
C LYS A 275 2.34 26.44 7.12
N ILE A 276 2.56 25.71 8.22
CA ILE A 276 2.32 24.28 8.26
C ILE A 276 0.97 24.04 8.91
N VAL A 277 0.13 23.24 8.24
CA VAL A 277 -1.15 22.75 8.76
C VAL A 277 -1.12 21.23 8.79
N VAL A 278 -1.38 20.62 9.94
CA VAL A 278 -1.47 19.16 10.09
C VAL A 278 -2.88 18.78 10.53
N ARG A 279 -3.62 18.06 9.69
CA ARG A 279 -4.89 17.40 10.01
C ARG A 279 -4.60 16.01 10.55
N LEU A 280 -4.99 15.76 11.80
CA LEU A 280 -4.76 14.50 12.49
C LEU A 280 -6.10 13.79 12.73
N PHE A 281 -6.36 12.71 12.00
CA PHE A 281 -7.59 11.92 12.04
C PHE A 281 -7.42 10.63 12.85
N TRP A 282 -8.42 10.32 13.67
CA TRP A 282 -8.63 9.03 14.34
C TRP A 282 -10.03 8.51 14.07
N GLY A 283 -10.16 7.24 13.70
CA GLY A 283 -11.49 6.62 13.52
C GLY A 283 -11.43 5.31 12.75
N ILE A 284 -12.57 4.92 12.18
CA ILE A 284 -12.67 3.70 11.37
C ILE A 284 -12.09 3.97 9.97
N THR A 285 -11.20 3.08 9.52
CA THR A 285 -10.64 3.09 8.16
C THR A 285 -10.78 1.69 7.55
N ASN A 286 -12.03 1.29 7.29
CA ASN A 286 -12.39 -0.02 6.76
C ASN A 286 -13.28 0.12 5.51
N ILE A 287 -13.52 -0.97 4.80
CA ILE A 287 -14.49 -1.05 3.71
C ILE A 287 -15.89 -0.80 4.28
N GLY A 288 -16.62 0.14 3.68
CA GLY A 288 -18.01 0.41 4.02
C GLY A 288 -18.26 1.84 4.51
N GLU A 289 -19.49 2.07 4.96
CA GLU A 289 -20.01 3.42 5.21
C GLU A 289 -19.38 4.13 6.41
N ASP A 290 -18.91 3.37 7.39
CA ASP A 290 -18.26 3.89 8.61
C ASP A 290 -16.94 4.65 8.31
N SER A 291 -16.42 4.56 7.07
CA SER A 291 -15.15 5.15 6.67
C SER A 291 -15.27 6.38 5.77
N LYS A 292 -16.50 6.87 5.52
CA LYS A 292 -16.71 8.08 4.70
C LYS A 292 -15.90 9.29 5.19
N ALA A 293 -15.77 9.46 6.50
CA ALA A 293 -14.97 10.55 7.08
C ALA A 293 -13.47 10.39 6.79
N PHE A 294 -12.97 9.16 6.79
CA PHE A 294 -11.61 8.86 6.37
C PHE A 294 -11.40 9.16 4.88
N PHE A 295 -12.35 8.77 4.02
CA PHE A 295 -12.29 9.06 2.58
C PHE A 295 -12.30 10.58 2.31
N CYS A 296 -12.98 11.37 3.14
CA CYS A 296 -12.89 12.82 3.10
C CYS A 296 -11.47 13.35 3.41
N MET A 297 -10.76 12.74 4.36
CA MET A 297 -9.36 13.08 4.63
C MET A 297 -8.44 12.68 3.46
N ALA A 298 -8.67 11.52 2.85
CA ALA A 298 -7.94 11.12 1.64
C ALA A 298 -8.18 12.08 0.46
N LYS A 299 -9.44 12.54 0.28
CA LYS A 299 -9.79 13.57 -0.72
C LYS A 299 -9.07 14.88 -0.45
N GLU A 300 -9.10 15.36 0.80
CA GLU A 300 -8.36 16.57 1.20
C GLU A 300 -6.88 16.44 0.87
N ALA A 301 -6.28 15.29 1.19
CA ALA A 301 -4.86 15.05 0.94
C ALA A 301 -4.53 14.98 -0.56
N ALA A 302 -5.37 14.34 -1.36
CA ALA A 302 -5.21 14.24 -2.81
C ALA A 302 -5.32 15.62 -3.51
N GLU A 303 -6.32 16.41 -3.14
CA GLU A 303 -6.66 17.66 -3.83
C GLU A 303 -5.88 18.87 -3.34
N ARG A 304 -5.48 18.88 -2.06
CA ARG A 304 -4.91 20.07 -1.39
C ARG A 304 -3.74 19.77 -0.47
N GLY A 305 -3.47 18.50 -0.17
CA GLY A 305 -2.39 18.08 0.72
C GLY A 305 -1.03 18.15 0.04
N SER A 306 -0.01 18.51 0.81
CA SER A 306 1.41 18.32 0.48
C SER A 306 1.90 16.95 0.91
N VAL A 307 1.33 16.41 2.00
CA VAL A 307 1.73 15.11 2.56
C VAL A 307 0.50 14.34 3.03
N PHE A 308 0.42 13.05 2.69
CA PHE A 308 -0.55 12.12 3.23
C PHE A 308 0.15 10.93 3.86
N LEU A 309 -0.01 10.72 5.17
CA LEU A 309 0.51 9.52 5.84
C LEU A 309 -0.66 8.70 6.40
N TYR A 310 -0.79 7.48 5.90
CA TYR A 310 -1.82 6.53 6.28
C TYR A 310 -1.25 5.46 7.21
N SER A 311 -1.88 5.32 8.38
CA SER A 311 -1.73 4.22 9.33
C SER A 311 -3.07 3.52 9.49
N GLY A 312 -3.16 2.26 9.08
CA GLY A 312 -4.40 1.50 9.22
C GLY A 312 -4.39 0.19 8.46
N HIS A 313 -5.51 -0.52 8.51
CA HIS A 313 -5.71 -1.73 7.74
C HIS A 313 -5.80 -1.41 6.24
N SER A 314 -4.73 -1.69 5.50
CA SER A 314 -4.69 -1.43 4.05
C SER A 314 -5.79 -2.14 3.27
N ARG A 315 -6.25 -3.34 3.70
CA ARG A 315 -7.29 -4.17 3.06
C ARG A 315 -7.35 -3.97 1.54
N VAL A 316 -6.52 -4.73 0.80
CA VAL A 316 -6.38 -4.73 -0.67
C VAL A 316 -7.43 -3.88 -1.41
N GLY A 317 -7.00 -2.69 -1.88
CA GLY A 317 -7.85 -1.78 -2.66
C GLY A 317 -8.61 -0.70 -1.87
N LEU A 318 -8.56 -0.65 -0.53
CA LEU A 318 -9.26 0.39 0.26
C LEU A 318 -8.88 1.83 -0.12
N LEU A 319 -7.60 2.05 -0.43
CA LEU A 319 -7.06 3.39 -0.76
C LEU A 319 -7.17 3.72 -2.25
N ASP A 320 -7.98 2.98 -3.01
CA ASP A 320 -8.30 3.31 -4.40
C ASP A 320 -9.14 4.59 -4.47
N LEU A 321 -8.67 5.59 -5.21
CA LEU A 321 -9.28 6.91 -5.28
C LEU A 321 -10.70 6.87 -5.88
N THR A 322 -10.93 5.98 -6.84
CA THR A 322 -12.24 5.82 -7.49
C THR A 322 -13.25 5.25 -6.49
N TYR A 323 -12.90 4.14 -5.83
CA TYR A 323 -13.71 3.54 -4.79
C TYR A 323 -14.04 4.54 -3.69
N MET A 324 -13.03 5.22 -3.13
CA MET A 324 -13.25 6.21 -2.08
C MET A 324 -14.19 7.34 -2.55
N GLY A 325 -14.01 7.82 -3.78
CA GLY A 325 -14.87 8.84 -4.38
C GLY A 325 -16.33 8.39 -4.55
N GLU A 326 -16.55 7.15 -4.99
CA GLU A 326 -17.89 6.56 -5.05
C GLU A 326 -18.54 6.44 -3.67
N GLN A 327 -17.76 6.09 -2.64
CA GLN A 327 -18.27 5.95 -1.27
C GLN A 327 -18.73 7.27 -0.66
N ILE A 328 -18.07 8.39 -1.00
CA ILE A 328 -18.46 9.74 -0.54
C ILE A 328 -19.36 10.48 -1.55
N GLY A 329 -19.58 9.90 -2.73
CA GLY A 329 -20.39 10.47 -3.80
C GLY A 329 -19.78 11.75 -4.40
N ALA A 330 -18.45 11.83 -4.42
CA ALA A 330 -17.70 12.93 -5.03
C ALA A 330 -16.36 12.39 -5.56
N PRO A 331 -15.96 12.71 -6.81
CA PRO A 331 -14.68 12.26 -7.34
C PRO A 331 -13.52 12.81 -6.51
N ILE A 332 -12.46 12.03 -6.39
CA ILE A 332 -11.19 12.46 -5.78
C ILE A 332 -10.19 12.70 -6.91
N LYS A 333 -9.69 13.93 -7.02
CA LYS A 333 -8.76 14.32 -8.08
C LYS A 333 -7.39 14.66 -7.49
N MET A 334 -6.34 14.05 -7.99
CA MET A 334 -4.99 14.44 -7.57
C MET A 334 -4.65 15.84 -8.06
N ASN A 335 -4.00 16.63 -7.21
CA ASN A 335 -3.48 17.93 -7.60
C ASN A 335 -2.26 17.76 -8.50
N LEU A 336 -2.40 17.97 -9.80
CA LEU A 336 -1.32 17.69 -10.76
C LEU A 336 -0.15 18.69 -10.67
N ASP A 337 -0.37 19.90 -10.14
CA ASP A 337 0.62 20.98 -10.17
C ASP A 337 1.50 21.01 -8.91
N GLN A 338 1.00 20.46 -7.81
CA GLN A 338 1.68 20.44 -6.52
C GLN A 338 2.51 19.17 -6.35
N TYR A 339 3.71 19.31 -5.78
CA TYR A 339 4.50 18.16 -5.36
C TYR A 339 3.94 17.59 -4.03
N GLN A 340 3.70 16.28 -4.00
CA GLN A 340 3.01 15.61 -2.90
C GLN A 340 3.78 14.36 -2.45
N ILE A 341 3.81 14.13 -1.14
CA ILE A 341 4.40 12.91 -0.56
C ILE A 341 3.27 12.04 -0.03
N TYR A 342 3.20 10.80 -0.48
CA TYR A 342 2.26 9.80 0.02
C TYR A 342 3.01 8.73 0.79
N GLY A 343 2.56 8.40 1.99
CA GLY A 343 3.09 7.32 2.82
C GLY A 343 1.99 6.35 3.18
N PHE A 344 2.09 5.13 2.68
CA PHE A 344 1.12 4.07 2.96
C PHE A 344 1.77 3.03 3.85
N PHE A 345 1.56 3.13 5.15
CA PHE A 345 2.11 2.17 6.09
C PHE A 345 1.00 1.20 6.54
N GLY A 346 0.96 0.06 5.87
CA GLY A 346 0.03 -1.01 6.17
C GLY A 346 0.33 -2.25 5.34
N CYS A 347 -0.49 -3.28 5.38
CA CYS A 347 -0.21 -4.58 4.76
C CYS A 347 0.13 -4.47 3.24
N SER A 348 1.41 -4.70 2.88
CA SER A 348 1.97 -4.73 1.51
C SER A 348 1.50 -3.61 0.58
N SER A 349 1.58 -2.37 1.06
CA SER A 349 1.18 -1.18 0.30
C SER A 349 1.92 -1.04 -1.04
N TYR A 350 3.16 -1.55 -1.14
CA TYR A 350 3.96 -1.53 -2.36
C TYR A 350 3.24 -2.19 -3.54
N SER A 351 2.56 -3.31 -3.29
CA SER A 351 1.86 -4.06 -4.32
C SER A 351 0.67 -3.30 -4.91
N TYR A 352 0.04 -2.40 -4.15
CA TYR A 352 -1.30 -1.89 -4.48
C TYR A 352 -1.38 -0.39 -4.80
N TYR A 353 -0.62 0.45 -4.11
CA TYR A 353 -0.87 1.91 -4.16
C TYR A 353 0.14 2.70 -4.98
N ASN A 354 1.26 2.07 -5.32
CA ASN A 354 2.33 2.73 -6.06
C ASN A 354 1.85 3.16 -7.46
N LEU A 355 1.42 2.20 -8.29
CA LEU A 355 1.02 2.46 -9.68
C LEU A 355 -0.23 3.34 -9.80
N SER A 356 -1.24 3.11 -8.96
CA SER A 356 -2.53 3.80 -9.07
C SER A 356 -2.42 5.29 -8.72
N TYR A 357 -1.59 5.65 -7.74
CA TYR A 357 -1.38 7.05 -7.37
C TYR A 357 -0.52 7.78 -8.39
N PHE A 358 0.51 7.13 -8.94
CA PHE A 358 1.28 7.68 -10.06
C PHE A 358 0.41 7.89 -11.31
N ALA A 359 -0.41 6.91 -11.68
CA ALA A 359 -1.36 7.05 -12.78
C ALA A 359 -2.35 8.20 -12.55
N ALA A 360 -2.79 8.42 -11.30
CA ALA A 360 -3.67 9.54 -10.96
C ALA A 360 -2.96 10.91 -11.02
N LYS A 361 -1.63 10.94 -10.92
CA LYS A 361 -0.77 12.14 -11.06
C LYS A 361 -0.28 12.38 -12.47
N ALA A 362 -0.49 11.42 -13.38
CA ALA A 362 -0.08 11.53 -14.76
C ALA A 362 -0.73 12.72 -15.47
N SER A 363 0.04 13.38 -16.32
CA SER A 363 -0.37 14.49 -17.15
C SER A 363 0.29 14.41 -18.53
N LYS A 364 -0.10 15.28 -19.47
CA LYS A 364 0.56 15.32 -20.78
C LYS A 364 2.06 15.64 -20.69
N ALA A 365 2.48 16.42 -19.68
CA ALA A 365 3.88 16.82 -19.48
C ALA A 365 4.66 15.87 -18.56
N ASP A 366 3.95 14.98 -17.87
CA ASP A 366 4.49 13.97 -16.97
C ASP A 366 3.62 12.70 -17.09
N PRO A 367 3.79 11.90 -18.17
CA PRO A 367 2.91 10.76 -18.45
C PRO A 367 3.00 9.64 -17.42
N GLU A 368 4.08 9.59 -16.64
CA GLU A 368 4.29 8.61 -15.59
C GLU A 368 3.80 9.11 -14.22
N GLY A 369 3.61 10.42 -14.06
CA GLY A 369 3.08 11.06 -12.84
C GLY A 369 4.10 11.15 -11.70
N THR A 370 5.37 10.87 -11.97
CA THR A 370 6.44 10.75 -10.97
C THR A 370 7.04 12.09 -10.58
N LYS A 371 7.02 13.10 -11.46
CA LYS A 371 7.67 14.40 -11.22
C LYS A 371 7.13 15.14 -9.99
N ASN A 372 5.87 14.89 -9.65
CA ASN A 372 5.12 15.62 -8.62
C ASN A 372 4.62 14.72 -7.49
N ALA A 373 5.15 13.51 -7.37
CA ALA A 373 4.74 12.57 -6.35
C ALA A 373 5.91 11.70 -5.89
N ASP A 374 6.07 11.59 -4.58
CA ASP A 374 6.94 10.59 -3.97
C ASP A 374 6.06 9.68 -3.11
N ILE A 375 6.20 8.36 -3.31
CA ILE A 375 5.34 7.38 -2.65
C ILE A 375 6.19 6.44 -1.80
N ILE A 376 6.02 6.54 -0.48
CA ILE A 376 6.62 5.67 0.52
C ILE A 376 5.69 4.48 0.77
N THR A 377 6.19 3.28 0.53
CA THR A 377 5.45 2.02 0.73
C THR A 377 6.30 0.99 1.43
N ASN A 378 5.66 -0.06 1.96
CA ASN A 378 6.30 -1.23 2.54
C ASN A 378 5.93 -2.48 1.72
N GLY A 379 6.93 -3.33 1.45
CA GLY A 379 6.74 -4.59 0.73
C GLY A 379 5.96 -5.62 1.56
N ILE A 380 6.20 -5.67 2.87
CA ILE A 380 5.59 -6.64 3.78
C ILE A 380 4.75 -5.95 4.85
N THR A 381 3.92 -6.72 5.56
CA THR A 381 3.13 -6.27 6.71
C THR A 381 3.96 -5.44 7.68
N GLY A 382 3.56 -4.18 7.86
CA GLY A 382 4.10 -3.30 8.89
C GLY A 382 3.44 -3.57 10.25
N SER A 383 4.06 -3.06 11.31
CA SER A 383 3.50 -3.12 12.67
C SER A 383 2.88 -1.79 13.07
N PHE A 384 1.70 -1.82 13.70
CA PHE A 384 1.12 -0.61 14.30
C PHE A 384 2.08 0.06 15.29
N GLY A 385 2.92 -0.70 16.00
CA GLY A 385 3.89 -0.15 16.95
C GLY A 385 4.97 0.73 16.31
N SER A 386 5.16 0.66 15.00
CA SER A 386 6.23 1.38 14.28
C SER A 386 5.73 2.65 13.58
N MET A 387 4.44 2.94 13.67
CA MET A 387 3.79 4.05 12.98
C MET A 387 4.23 5.43 13.48
N THR A 388 4.42 5.55 14.79
CA THR A 388 4.91 6.79 15.40
C THR A 388 6.32 7.12 14.91
N ASP A 389 7.20 6.12 14.88
CA ASP A 389 8.58 6.25 14.38
C ASP A 389 8.61 6.72 12.92
N PHE A 390 7.86 6.01 12.07
CA PHE A 390 7.71 6.33 10.64
C PHE A 390 7.22 7.77 10.43
N THR A 391 6.14 8.15 11.13
CA THR A 391 5.52 9.46 10.99
C THR A 391 6.47 10.58 11.44
N ILE A 392 7.08 10.45 12.61
CA ILE A 392 8.03 11.46 13.12
C ILE A 392 9.22 11.62 12.17
N LYS A 393 9.83 10.51 11.73
CA LYS A 393 11.00 10.54 10.85
C LYS A 393 10.69 11.08 9.46
N THR A 394 9.46 10.94 8.98
CA THR A 394 9.00 11.57 7.73
C THR A 394 8.77 13.07 7.90
N LEU A 395 8.16 13.50 9.01
CA LEU A 395 7.75 14.90 9.23
C LEU A 395 8.89 15.82 9.69
N THR A 396 9.81 15.31 10.52
CA THR A 396 10.92 16.11 11.05
C THR A 396 11.74 16.82 9.97
N PRO A 397 12.15 16.16 8.87
CA PRO A 397 12.83 16.82 7.75
C PRO A 397 12.03 17.98 7.14
N ILE A 398 10.71 17.81 6.98
CA ILE A 398 9.82 18.85 6.42
C ILE A 398 9.75 20.04 7.38
N PHE A 399 9.62 19.78 8.68
CA PHE A 399 9.59 20.82 9.71
C PHE A 399 10.93 21.56 9.79
N ASN A 400 12.05 20.85 9.66
CA ASN A 400 13.38 21.45 9.64
C ASN A 400 13.63 22.30 8.40
N TRP A 401 13.21 21.83 7.23
CA TRP A 401 13.30 22.63 6.01
C TRP A 401 12.42 23.88 6.10
N SER A 402 11.18 23.75 6.58
CA SER A 402 10.27 24.89 6.72
C SER A 402 10.85 25.98 7.63
N ALA A 403 11.38 25.58 8.80
CA ALA A 403 11.91 26.50 9.80
C ALA A 403 13.32 27.03 9.51
N ARG A 404 14.20 26.23 8.90
CA ARG A 404 15.65 26.49 8.81
C ARG A 404 16.24 26.35 7.41
N GLY A 405 15.45 25.91 6.43
CA GLY A 405 15.92 25.63 5.06
C GLY A 405 16.77 24.36 4.93
N THR A 406 16.94 23.58 6.00
CA THR A 406 17.74 22.34 5.97
C THR A 406 17.03 21.24 5.20
N LYS A 407 17.60 20.82 4.07
CA LYS A 407 17.10 19.70 3.26
C LYS A 407 17.74 18.39 3.72
N THR A 408 16.93 17.35 3.88
CA THR A 408 17.38 15.98 4.18
C THR A 408 17.12 15.11 2.94
N SER A 409 18.07 14.26 2.58
CA SER A 409 17.91 13.33 1.46
C SER A 409 16.92 12.21 1.77
N TRP A 410 16.32 11.63 0.74
CA TRP A 410 15.50 10.43 0.91
C TRP A 410 16.29 9.28 1.53
N GLN A 411 17.58 9.16 1.19
CA GLN A 411 18.46 8.15 1.79
C GLN A 411 18.59 8.34 3.30
N GLN A 412 18.80 9.58 3.76
CA GLN A 412 18.85 9.88 5.20
C GLN A 412 17.51 9.60 5.88
N ILE A 413 16.38 9.93 5.25
CA ILE A 413 15.04 9.68 5.80
C ILE A 413 14.79 8.17 5.91
N MET A 414 14.94 7.42 4.82
CA MET A 414 14.68 5.97 4.78
C MET A 414 15.65 5.20 5.68
N ASN A 415 16.93 5.59 5.73
CA ASN A 415 17.93 4.96 6.63
C ASN A 415 17.63 5.23 8.10
N SER A 416 16.90 6.31 8.41
CA SER A 416 16.55 6.63 9.79
C SER A 416 15.48 5.70 10.35
N TYR A 417 14.59 5.12 9.53
CA TYR A 417 13.50 4.25 10.01
C TYR A 417 14.05 3.07 10.79
N SER A 418 13.41 2.73 11.91
CA SER A 418 13.90 1.64 12.77
C SER A 418 13.67 0.27 12.13
N GLU A 419 12.50 0.09 11.53
CA GLU A 419 12.03 -1.22 11.05
C GLU A 419 12.54 -1.59 9.66
N ARG A 420 12.47 -2.89 9.35
CA ARG A 420 12.89 -3.48 8.08
C ARG A 420 11.73 -4.20 7.40
N PHE A 421 10.79 -3.40 6.88
CA PHE A 421 9.59 -3.88 6.18
C PHE A 421 9.70 -3.79 4.66
N LEU A 422 10.92 -3.83 4.11
CA LEU A 422 11.18 -3.49 2.71
C LEU A 422 10.57 -2.12 2.38
N THR A 423 10.77 -1.16 3.28
CA THR A 423 10.19 0.18 3.16
C THR A 423 11.05 0.99 2.22
N GLY A 424 10.44 1.49 1.15
CA GLY A 424 11.12 2.33 0.19
C GLY A 424 10.25 3.45 -0.34
N VAL A 425 10.90 4.40 -1.01
CA VAL A 425 10.26 5.51 -1.71
C VAL A 425 10.39 5.28 -3.21
N ASN A 426 9.28 5.43 -3.93
CA ASN A 426 9.24 5.48 -5.39
C ASN A 426 8.96 6.91 -5.87
N GLY A 427 9.40 7.25 -7.08
CA GLY A 427 9.30 8.62 -7.64
C GLY A 427 10.46 9.54 -7.23
N ASP A 428 11.46 8.95 -6.57
CA ASP A 428 12.62 9.61 -6.00
C ASP A 428 13.60 10.17 -7.06
N GLU A 429 13.18 11.21 -7.78
CA GLU A 429 13.88 11.81 -8.94
C GLU A 429 14.87 12.94 -8.60
#